data_AF-A0A925AXC6-F1
#
_entry.id   AF-A0A925AXC6-F1
#
_cell.length_a   1.000
_cell.length_b   1.000
_cell.length_c   1.000
_cell.angle_alpha   90.00
_cell.angle_beta   90.00
_cell.angle_gamma   90.00
#
_symmetry.space_group_name_H-M   'P 1'
#
loop_
_entity.id
_entity.type
_entity.pdbx_description
1 polymer ?
#
loop_
_entity_poly.entity_id
_entity_poly.type
_entity_poly.pdbx_seq_one_letter_code
_entity_poly.pdbx_strand_id
1 'polypeptide(L)'
;MLQRELGVLGPLTAAELGKRLGISQPTVSRLVNRAAGEVLAIGRARQSRYALRRGITDVHAPIAMYAITEDGTARRTASLHPILPRGFYVEAFFERQPLP
;
A
#
# COMPACT_ATOMS: atom_id res chain seq x y z
N MET A 1 7.68 -1.20 -17.18
CA MET A 1 6.27 -1.03 -17.61
C MET A 1 5.30 -1.03 -16.43
N LEU A 2 5.35 -2.02 -15.54
CA LEU A 2 4.53 -2.08 -14.32
C LEU A 2 4.67 -0.81 -13.45
N GLN A 3 5.90 -0.42 -13.07
CA GLN A 3 6.12 0.78 -12.25
C GLN A 3 5.61 2.05 -12.92
N ARG A 4 5.70 2.15 -14.25
CA ARG A 4 5.21 3.32 -15.00
C ARG A 4 3.70 3.48 -14.87
N GLU A 5 2.94 2.40 -15.10
CA GLU A 5 1.47 2.43 -14.98
C GLU A 5 1.06 2.79 -13.54
N LEU A 6 1.67 2.16 -12.54
CA LEU A 6 1.37 2.43 -11.12
C LEU A 6 1.82 3.83 -10.67
N GLY A 7 2.95 4.33 -11.19
CA GLY A 7 3.50 5.63 -10.84
C GLY A 7 2.65 6.80 -11.35
N VAL A 8 1.97 6.62 -12.49
CA VAL A 8 1.12 7.66 -13.10
C VAL A 8 -0.33 7.54 -12.67
N LEU A 9 -0.88 6.32 -12.65
CA LEU A 9 -2.31 6.08 -12.44
C LEU A 9 -2.66 5.78 -10.97
N GLY A 10 -1.67 5.46 -10.15
CA GLY A 10 -1.87 5.06 -8.76
C GLY A 10 -2.30 3.60 -8.62
N PRO A 11 -3.02 3.25 -7.53
CA PRO A 11 -3.32 1.87 -7.20
C PRO A 11 -4.25 1.16 -8.18
N LEU A 12 -3.76 0.08 -8.81
CA LEU A 12 -4.50 -0.72 -9.79
C LEU A 12 -4.63 -2.19 -9.37
N THR A 13 -5.71 -2.85 -9.74
CA THR A 13 -5.91 -4.30 -9.59
C THR A 13 -5.07 -5.10 -10.58
N ALA A 14 -4.91 -6.41 -10.34
CA ALA A 14 -4.24 -7.30 -11.30
C ALA A 14 -4.93 -7.31 -12.68
N ALA A 15 -6.27 -7.23 -12.69
CA ALA A 15 -7.05 -7.23 -13.93
C ALA A 15 -6.85 -5.94 -14.74
N GLU A 16 -6.87 -4.78 -14.08
CA GLU A 16 -6.59 -3.49 -14.73
C GLU A 16 -5.17 -3.44 -15.30
N LEU A 17 -4.18 -3.93 -14.53
CA LEU A 17 -2.79 -4.05 -14.99
C LEU A 17 -2.67 -4.99 -16.18
N GLY A 18 -3.32 -6.16 -16.14
CA GLY A 18 -3.29 -7.12 -17.25
C GLY A 18 -3.86 -6.53 -18.54
N LYS A 19 -5.01 -5.86 -18.43
CA LYS A 19 -5.65 -5.17 -19.56
C LYS A 19 -4.76 -4.07 -20.15
N ARG A 20 -4.13 -3.25 -19.30
CA ARG A 20 -3.28 -2.13 -19.73
C ARG A 20 -1.96 -2.59 -20.36
N LEU A 21 -1.37 -3.64 -19.80
CA LEU A 21 -0.08 -4.15 -20.24
C LEU A 21 -0.20 -5.22 -21.34
N GLY A 22 -1.42 -5.64 -21.71
CA GLY A 22 -1.65 -6.68 -22.71
C GLY A 22 -1.16 -8.07 -22.26
N ILE A 23 -1.19 -8.35 -20.95
CA ILE A 23 -0.67 -9.59 -20.37
C ILE A 23 -1.69 -10.27 -19.46
N SER A 24 -1.53 -11.57 -19.28
CA SER A 24 -2.38 -12.35 -18.39
C SER A 24 -2.16 -12.00 -16.91
N GLN A 25 -3.20 -12.19 -16.10
CA GLN A 25 -3.14 -11.96 -14.65
C GLN A 25 -2.04 -12.77 -13.93
N PRO A 26 -1.76 -14.05 -14.28
CA PRO A 26 -0.60 -14.76 -13.74
C PRO A 26 0.74 -14.08 -14.02
N THR A 27 0.89 -13.45 -15.19
CA THR A 27 2.10 -12.68 -15.53
C THR A 27 2.19 -11.39 -14.71
N VAL A 28 1.07 -10.70 -14.49
CA VAL A 28 1.03 -9.55 -13.56
C VAL A 28 1.47 -9.96 -12.15
N SER A 29 0.92 -11.06 -11.62
CA SER A 29 1.29 -11.58 -10.29
C SER A 29 2.79 -11.85 -10.17
N ARG A 30 3.38 -12.50 -11.18
CA ARG A 30 4.84 -12.72 -11.22
C ARG A 30 5.65 -11.42 -11.25
N LEU A 31 5.20 -10.41 -12.01
CA LEU A 31 5.88 -9.11 -12.07
C LEU A 31 5.82 -8.38 -10.73
N VAL A 32 4.65 -8.36 -10.09
CA VAL A 32 4.46 -7.76 -8.76
C VAL A 32 5.36 -8.44 -7.73
N ASN A 33 5.39 -9.78 -7.69
CA ASN A 33 6.21 -10.51 -6.71
C ASN A 33 7.70 -10.24 -6.88
N ARG A 34 8.18 -10.11 -8.13
CA ARG A 34 9.57 -9.72 -8.40
C ARG A 34 9.88 -8.29 -7.98
N ALA A 35 8.88 -7.41 -7.97
CA ALA A 35 8.99 -6.02 -7.60
C ALA A 35 8.48 -5.73 -6.16
N ALA A 36 8.38 -6.74 -5.28
CA ALA A 36 7.76 -6.58 -3.96
C ALA A 36 8.45 -5.54 -3.04
N GLY A 37 9.72 -5.21 -3.30
CA GLY A 37 10.43 -4.12 -2.62
C GLY A 37 9.92 -2.72 -3.01
N GLU A 38 9.43 -2.56 -4.24
CA GLU A 38 8.94 -1.28 -4.78
C GLU A 38 7.41 -1.21 -4.81
N VAL A 39 6.75 -2.36 -4.99
CA VAL A 39 5.30 -2.47 -5.17
C VAL A 39 4.66 -2.98 -3.89
N LEU A 40 3.71 -2.22 -3.38
CA LEU A 40 2.89 -2.56 -2.23
C LEU A 40 1.56 -3.19 -2.68
N ALA A 41 1.23 -4.35 -2.14
CA ALA A 41 -0.12 -4.90 -2.22
C ALA A 41 -1.01 -4.26 -1.14
N ILE A 42 -2.19 -3.79 -1.54
CA ILE A 42 -3.13 -3.02 -0.74
C ILE A 42 -4.47 -3.74 -0.71
N GLY A 43 -5.06 -3.87 0.49
CA GLY A 43 -6.37 -4.51 0.67
C GLY A 43 -6.27 -6.03 0.82
N ARG A 44 -7.42 -6.72 0.78
CA ARG A 44 -7.50 -8.17 1.00
C ARG A 44 -8.07 -8.92 -0.20
N ALA A 45 -7.54 -10.14 -0.41
CA ALA A 45 -8.05 -11.14 -1.34
C ALA A 45 -8.23 -10.62 -2.78
N ARG A 46 -9.36 -10.93 -3.43
CA ARG A 46 -9.62 -10.65 -4.85
C ARG A 46 -9.70 -9.16 -5.22
N GLN A 47 -9.76 -8.27 -4.23
CA GLN A 47 -9.79 -6.81 -4.43
C GLN A 47 -8.44 -6.16 -4.15
N SER A 48 -7.37 -6.95 -4.07
CA SER A 48 -6.02 -6.41 -3.87
C SER A 48 -5.66 -5.46 -5.01
N ARG A 49 -5.26 -4.25 -4.63
CA ARG A 49 -4.67 -3.26 -5.52
C ARG A 49 -3.17 -3.24 -5.30
N TYR A 50 -2.43 -2.91 -6.34
CA TYR A 50 -0.98 -2.75 -6.29
C TYR A 50 -0.67 -1.28 -6.46
N ALA A 51 0.22 -0.75 -5.64
CA ALA A 51 0.67 0.63 -5.71
C ALA A 51 2.20 0.68 -5.69
N LEU A 52 2.78 1.69 -6.32
CA LEU A 52 4.22 1.92 -6.24
C LEU A 52 4.51 2.72 -4.97
N ARG A 53 5.48 2.26 -4.18
CA ARG A 53 5.96 2.96 -2.99
C ARG A 53 6.56 4.31 -3.40
N ARG A 54 6.28 5.34 -2.61
CA ARG A 54 6.85 6.67 -2.80
C ARG A 54 7.91 6.92 -1.73
N GLY A 55 9.13 7.23 -2.16
CA GLY A 55 10.15 7.77 -1.26
C GLY A 55 9.76 9.17 -0.81
N ILE A 56 9.99 9.47 0.47
CA ILE A 56 9.95 10.84 1.01
C ILE A 56 11.34 11.09 1.58
N THR A 57 11.98 12.18 1.16
CA THR A 57 13.32 12.55 1.61
C THR A 57 13.35 12.60 3.14
N ASP A 58 14.36 11.98 3.73
CA ASP A 58 14.60 11.89 5.18
C ASP A 58 13.48 11.24 6.01
N VAL A 59 12.57 10.50 5.37
CA VAL A 59 11.49 9.77 6.06
C VAL A 59 11.58 8.28 5.76
N HIS A 60 11.82 7.50 6.80
CA HIS A 60 11.75 6.04 6.72
C HIS A 60 10.29 5.58 6.65
N ALA A 61 9.95 4.83 5.60
CA ALA A 61 8.64 4.22 5.41
C ALA A 61 8.68 2.71 5.75
N PRO A 62 7.58 2.12 6.26
CA PRO A 62 6.32 2.78 6.58
C PRO A 62 6.43 3.67 7.83
N ILE A 63 5.67 4.76 7.84
CA ILE A 63 5.62 5.71 8.95
C ILE A 63 4.66 5.16 10.01
N ALA A 64 5.10 5.09 11.26
CA ALA A 64 4.23 4.66 12.35
C ALA A 64 3.22 5.74 12.71
N MET A 65 1.93 5.36 12.82
CA MET A 65 0.85 6.24 13.26
C MET A 65 0.47 5.89 14.69
N TYR A 66 0.41 6.90 15.55
CA TYR A 66 0.06 6.76 16.96
C TYR A 66 -1.22 7.54 17.25
N ALA A 67 -2.11 6.95 18.05
CA ALA A 67 -3.21 7.64 18.69
C ALA A 67 -2.82 8.00 20.12
N ILE A 68 -3.23 9.17 20.59
CA ILE A 68 -3.12 9.56 21.98
C ILE A 68 -4.39 9.08 22.69
N THR A 69 -4.23 8.30 23.75
CA THR A 69 -5.33 7.79 24.58
C THR A 69 -5.80 8.84 25.57
N GLU A 70 -6.94 8.60 26.22
CA GLU A 70 -7.52 9.55 27.19
C GLU A 70 -6.61 9.80 28.40
N ASP A 71 -5.80 8.82 28.79
CA ASP A 71 -4.76 8.92 29.82
C ASP A 71 -3.46 9.60 29.32
N GLY A 72 -3.42 10.06 28.06
CA GLY A 72 -2.28 10.77 27.47
C GLY A 72 -1.18 9.86 26.93
N THR A 73 -1.42 8.55 26.86
CA THR A 73 -0.43 7.57 26.37
C THR A 73 -0.46 7.46 24.83
N ALA A 74 0.71 7.36 24.21
CA ALA A 74 0.81 7.12 22.77
C ALA A 74 0.71 5.63 22.45
N ARG A 75 -0.32 5.22 21.70
CA ARG A 75 -0.52 3.85 21.22
C ARG A 75 -0.39 3.78 19.71
N ARG A 76 0.41 2.83 19.20
CA ARG A 76 0.56 2.62 17.76
C ARG A 76 -0.72 2.00 17.17
N THR A 77 -1.32 2.64 16.17
CA THR A 77 -2.63 2.24 15.60
C THR A 77 -2.57 1.87 14.12
N ALA A 78 -1.59 2.37 13.37
CA ALA A 78 -1.45 2.02 11.96
C ALA A 78 -0.02 2.19 11.43
N SER A 79 0.18 1.69 10.22
CA SER A 79 1.31 2.06 9.35
C SER A 79 0.82 2.89 8.17
N LEU A 80 1.49 4.00 7.92
CA LEU A 80 1.30 4.89 6.79
C LEU A 80 2.33 4.56 5.72
N HIS A 81 1.86 4.08 4.57
CA HIS A 81 2.70 3.77 3.41
C HIS A 81 2.54 4.88 2.37
N PRO A 82 3.55 5.73 2.13
CA PRO A 82 3.48 6.70 1.04
C PRO A 82 3.43 5.98 -0.31
N ILE A 83 2.53 6.38 -1.19
CA ILE A 83 2.33 5.77 -2.50
C ILE A 83 2.35 6.82 -3.61
N LEU A 84 2.72 6.39 -4.81
CA LEU A 84 2.64 7.19 -6.02
C LEU A 84 1.23 7.13 -6.65
N PRO A 85 0.86 8.13 -7.47
CA PRO A 85 1.60 9.38 -7.69
C PRO A 85 1.60 10.28 -6.45
N ARG A 86 0.57 10.19 -5.61
CA ARG A 86 0.38 11.01 -4.40
C ARG A 86 -0.41 10.22 -3.36
N GLY A 87 -0.33 10.68 -2.10
CA GLY A 87 -1.11 10.14 -0.99
C GLY A 87 -0.39 9.06 -0.17
N PHE A 88 -1.18 8.37 0.66
CA PHE A 88 -0.75 7.35 1.59
C PHE A 88 -1.79 6.22 1.64
N TYR A 89 -1.33 4.99 1.81
CA TYR A 89 -2.15 3.87 2.25
C TYR A 89 -2.02 3.70 3.77
N VAL A 90 -3.17 3.63 4.46
CA VAL A 90 -3.23 3.37 5.90
C VAL A 90 -3.50 1.89 6.11
N GLU A 91 -2.53 1.20 6.71
CA GLU A 91 -2.67 -0.16 7.18
C GLU A 91 -2.96 -0.13 8.68
N ALA A 92 -4.26 -0.17 9.02
CA ALA A 92 -4.71 -0.15 10.41
C ALA A 92 -4.45 -1.51 11.08
N PHE A 93 -3.86 -1.46 12.27
CA PHE A 93 -3.78 -2.59 13.17
C PHE A 93 -5.08 -2.57 13.98
N PHE A 94 -6.12 -3.26 13.51
CA PHE A 94 -7.32 -3.44 14.30
C PHE A 94 -6.99 -4.32 15.52
N GLU A 95 -6.46 -3.72 16.57
CA GLU A 95 -6.61 -4.27 17.92
C GLU A 95 -8.09 -4.12 18.26
N ARG A 96 -8.80 -5.25 18.26
CA ARG A 96 -10.07 -5.37 18.98
C ARG A 96 -9.77 -5.15 20.46
N GLN A 97 -9.79 -3.91 20.91
CA GLN A 97 -9.99 -3.58 22.31
C GLN A 97 -11.34 -2.87 22.42
N PRO A 98 -12.25 -3.30 23.30
CA PRO A 98 -13.50 -2.58 23.50
C PRO A 98 -13.16 -1.17 23.99
N LEU A 99 -13.87 -0.17 23.48
CA LEU A 99 -13.94 1.14 24.14
C LEU A 99 -14.45 0.91 25.57
N PRO A 100 -13.92 1.64 26.58
CA PRO A 100 -14.40 1.55 27.95
C PRO A 100 -15.90 1.86 28.05
#